data_AF-A0AAV8YD84-F1
#
_entry.id   AF-A0AAV8YD84-F1
#
_cell.length_a   1.000
_cell.length_b   1.000
_cell.length_c   1.000
_cell.angle_alpha   90.00
_cell.angle_beta   90.00
_cell.angle_gamma   90.00
#
_symmetry.space_group_name_H-M   'P 1'
#
loop_
_entity.id
_entity.type
_entity.pdbx_description
1 polymer ?
#
loop_
_entity_poly.entity_id
_entity_poly.type
_entity_poly.pdbx_seq_one_letter_code
_entity_poly.pdbx_strand_id
1 'polypeptide(L)'
;MSKNRFFDSMEGDNISLQSKKDLLIVHFGNSYLKKKKKKKKKKKKKREGLRYACSNRMRELSRLLISVRKMMENENMALKDILHPKYFDNVISPVRNIAGIDAFKKSFKAPSLVMHLGTSCHSVVERKQWLEDVKNFRKLVECRWNIELASLANKDLQEKRGIKKFREETLNVANTSKELFFNNNDNGSTYKDLVQCVLSLVIVFNRRRIEMFNFDSLLTNTEKNTNEV
;
A
#
# COMPACT_ATOMS: atom_id res chain seq x y z
N MET A 1 -18.41 -11.08 24.57
CA MET A 1 -17.45 -10.51 23.61
C MET A 1 -17.79 -10.96 22.19
N SER A 2 -18.01 -10.04 21.24
CA SER A 2 -18.29 -10.38 19.84
C SER A 2 -17.03 -10.95 19.18
N LYS A 3 -17.08 -12.17 18.61
CA LYS A 3 -15.96 -12.76 17.85
C LYS A 3 -15.53 -11.80 16.73
N ASN A 4 -14.32 -11.26 16.85
CA ASN A 4 -13.70 -10.37 15.86
C ASN A 4 -13.28 -11.17 14.62
N ARG A 5 -14.26 -11.50 13.77
CA ARG A 5 -14.18 -12.34 12.55
C ARG A 5 -13.21 -11.89 11.44
N PHE A 6 -12.41 -10.85 11.69
CA PHE A 6 -11.31 -10.40 10.81
C PHE A 6 -9.96 -11.00 11.25
N PHE A 7 -9.82 -11.44 12.49
CA PHE A 7 -8.61 -12.14 12.93
C PHE A 7 -8.46 -13.54 12.33
N ASP A 8 -9.57 -14.16 11.92
CA ASP A 8 -9.60 -15.49 11.30
C ASP A 8 -8.78 -15.56 9.99
N SER A 9 -8.53 -14.41 9.35
CA SER A 9 -7.78 -14.31 8.09
C SER A 9 -6.36 -13.75 8.24
N MET A 10 -5.88 -13.51 9.46
CA MET A 10 -4.54 -12.97 9.70
C MET A 10 -3.51 -14.08 9.88
N GLU A 11 -2.31 -13.85 9.36
CA GLU A 11 -1.14 -14.71 9.60
C GLU A 11 -0.78 -14.73 11.10
N GLY A 12 -0.17 -15.83 11.55
CA GLY A 12 0.26 -16.02 12.94
C GLY A 12 1.56 -15.26 13.31
N ASP A 13 1.76 -14.06 12.78
CA ASP A 13 3.00 -13.29 12.93
C ASP A 13 2.93 -12.23 14.05
N ASN A 14 4.09 -11.65 14.40
CA ASN A 14 4.17 -10.60 15.42
C ASN A 14 3.29 -9.38 15.04
N ILE A 15 3.19 -9.05 13.75
CA ILE A 15 2.34 -7.94 13.29
C ILE A 15 0.88 -8.18 13.67
N SER A 16 0.37 -9.38 13.44
CA SER A 16 -1.00 -9.74 13.78
C SER A 16 -1.22 -9.85 15.29
N LEU A 17 -0.19 -10.24 16.06
CA LEU A 17 -0.21 -10.18 17.51
C LEU A 17 -0.37 -8.73 18.00
N GLN A 18 0.41 -7.78 17.48
CA GLN A 18 0.29 -6.36 17.82
C GLN A 18 -1.06 -5.77 17.39
N SER A 19 -1.58 -6.17 16.22
CA SER A 19 -2.93 -5.80 15.78
C SER A 19 -4.03 -6.22 16.75
N LYS A 20 -3.86 -7.37 17.41
CA LYS A 20 -4.82 -7.93 18.38
C LYS A 20 -4.70 -7.26 19.74
N LYS A 21 -3.47 -6.89 20.15
CA LYS A 21 -3.19 -6.25 21.45
C LYS A 21 -3.64 -4.78 21.49
N ASP A 22 -3.48 -4.02 20.42
CA ASP A 22 -3.81 -2.60 20.42
C ASP A 22 -5.32 -2.32 20.26
N LEU A 23 -5.94 -1.81 21.32
CA LEU A 23 -7.38 -1.52 21.37
C LEU A 23 -7.86 -0.57 20.27
N LEU A 24 -7.02 0.39 19.85
CA LEU A 24 -7.39 1.39 18.85
C LEU A 24 -7.36 0.78 17.45
N ILE A 25 -6.39 -0.09 17.16
CA ILE A 25 -6.34 -0.88 15.92
C ILE A 25 -7.55 -1.82 15.83
N VAL A 26 -7.90 -2.52 16.92
CA VAL A 26 -9.09 -3.38 16.97
C VAL A 26 -10.38 -2.57 16.76
N HIS A 27 -10.47 -1.39 17.36
CA HIS A 27 -11.61 -0.50 17.17
C HIS A 27 -11.73 -0.01 15.72
N PHE A 28 -10.59 0.34 15.10
CA PHE A 28 -10.52 0.70 13.69
C PHE A 28 -11.07 -0.42 12.79
N GLY A 29 -10.61 -1.67 12.99
CA GLY A 29 -11.08 -2.81 12.20
C GLY A 29 -12.60 -3.04 12.30
N ASN A 30 -13.13 -2.96 13.52
CA ASN A 30 -14.56 -3.05 13.77
C ASN A 30 -15.36 -1.95 13.04
N SER A 31 -14.86 -0.72 13.10
CA SER A 31 -15.45 0.44 12.45
C SER A 31 -15.38 0.37 10.93
N TYR A 32 -14.26 -0.11 10.37
CA TYR A 32 -14.05 -0.28 8.95
C TYR A 32 -15.09 -1.21 8.32
N LEU A 33 -15.34 -2.36 8.98
CA LEU A 33 -16.35 -3.33 8.55
C LEU A 33 -17.77 -2.76 8.66
N LYS A 34 -18.09 -2.00 9.72
CA LYS A 34 -19.41 -1.37 9.89
C LYS A 34 -19.71 -0.34 8.79
N LYS A 35 -18.78 0.58 8.49
CA LYS A 35 -18.94 1.64 7.46
C LYS A 35 -19.16 1.04 6.07
N LYS A 36 -18.43 -0.02 5.73
CA LYS A 36 -18.51 -0.66 4.40
C LYS A 36 -19.69 -1.63 4.26
N LYS A 37 -20.22 -2.20 5.36
CA LYS A 37 -21.49 -2.96 5.37
C LYS A 37 -22.69 -2.09 5.02
N LYS A 38 -22.76 -0.85 5.54
CA LYS A 38 -23.84 0.10 5.20
C LYS A 38 -23.85 0.49 3.72
N LYS A 39 -22.66 0.63 3.09
CA LYS A 39 -22.52 1.00 1.68
C LYS A 39 -22.71 -0.16 0.67
N LYS A 40 -22.75 -1.42 1.12
CA LYS A 40 -22.75 -2.60 0.22
C LYS A 40 -23.67 -3.72 0.73
N LYS A 41 -24.98 -3.51 0.67
CA LYS A 41 -25.97 -4.61 0.69
C LYS A 41 -25.96 -5.30 -0.69
N LYS A 42 -25.04 -6.24 -0.97
CA LYS A 42 -25.13 -7.25 -2.07
C LYS A 42 -23.88 -8.16 -2.12
N LYS A 43 -24.13 -9.48 -2.05
CA LYS A 43 -23.26 -10.66 -2.32
C LYS A 43 -22.21 -11.11 -1.26
N LYS A 44 -22.23 -12.41 -0.94
CA LYS A 44 -21.40 -13.14 0.07
C LYS A 44 -19.89 -13.10 -0.25
N LYS A 45 -19.50 -13.34 -1.52
CA LYS A 45 -18.10 -13.29 -2.04
C LYS A 45 -17.42 -11.91 -1.81
N LYS A 46 -18.21 -10.84 -1.72
CA LYS A 46 -17.74 -9.47 -1.46
C LYS A 46 -17.42 -9.22 0.03
N ARG A 47 -17.91 -10.06 0.94
CA ARG A 47 -17.70 -9.94 2.39
C ARG A 47 -16.33 -10.49 2.81
N GLU A 48 -15.85 -11.55 2.18
CA GLU A 48 -14.50 -12.10 2.41
C GLU A 48 -13.41 -11.14 1.94
N GLY A 49 -13.52 -10.61 0.71
CA GLY A 49 -12.58 -9.59 0.23
C GLY A 49 -12.55 -8.32 1.10
N LEU A 50 -13.67 -7.96 1.73
CA LEU A 50 -13.72 -6.85 2.68
C LEU A 50 -13.01 -7.18 4.02
N ARG A 51 -13.10 -8.42 4.50
CA ARG A 51 -12.38 -8.87 5.70
C ARG A 51 -10.88 -8.92 5.45
N TYR A 52 -10.46 -9.43 4.31
CA TYR A 52 -9.06 -9.43 3.91
C TYR A 52 -8.51 -8.00 3.82
N ALA A 53 -9.23 -7.10 3.13
CA ALA A 53 -8.84 -5.69 3.07
C ALA A 53 -8.75 -5.02 4.45
N CYS A 54 -9.71 -5.32 5.34
CA CYS A 54 -9.68 -4.83 6.72
C CYS A 54 -8.45 -5.35 7.48
N SER A 55 -8.18 -6.64 7.37
CA SER A 55 -7.03 -7.28 8.02
C SER A 55 -5.72 -6.67 7.55
N ASN A 56 -5.57 -6.45 6.23
CA ASN A 56 -4.40 -5.78 5.69
C ASN A 56 -4.24 -4.37 6.26
N ARG A 57 -5.31 -3.56 6.35
CA ARG A 57 -5.21 -2.22 6.95
C ARG A 57 -4.83 -2.24 8.43
N MET A 58 -5.32 -3.22 9.19
CA MET A 58 -4.92 -3.40 10.59
C MET A 58 -3.45 -3.80 10.71
N ARG A 59 -2.98 -4.70 9.85
CA ARG A 59 -1.57 -5.10 9.78
C ARG A 59 -0.68 -3.94 9.36
N GLU A 60 -1.09 -3.11 8.41
CA GLU A 60 -0.36 -1.90 8.02
C GLU A 60 -0.21 -0.93 9.21
N LEU A 61 -1.28 -0.65 9.96
CA LEU A 61 -1.20 0.17 11.18
C LEU A 61 -0.28 -0.45 12.24
N SER A 62 -0.26 -1.78 12.34
CA SER A 62 0.61 -2.48 13.29
C SER A 62 2.08 -2.44 12.86
N ARG A 63 2.37 -2.56 11.56
CA ARG A 63 3.72 -2.36 11.01
C ARG A 63 4.22 -0.96 11.31
N LEU A 64 3.36 0.05 11.13
CA LEU A 64 3.68 1.43 11.51
C LEU A 64 4.01 1.53 13.00
N LEU A 65 3.14 1.03 13.87
CA LEU A 65 3.34 1.09 15.32
C LEU A 65 4.65 0.40 15.74
N ILE A 66 4.93 -0.80 15.23
CA ILE A 66 6.17 -1.53 15.50
C ILE A 66 7.38 -0.70 15.05
N SER A 67 7.33 -0.10 13.86
CA SER A 67 8.45 0.69 13.35
C SER A 67 8.68 1.98 14.13
N VAL A 68 7.62 2.63 14.62
CA VAL A 68 7.74 3.81 15.49
C VAL A 68 8.34 3.41 16.84
N ARG A 69 7.88 2.30 17.44
CA ARG A 69 8.42 1.77 18.70
C ARG A 69 9.92 1.48 18.61
N LYS A 70 10.36 0.87 17.50
CA LYS A 70 11.78 0.63 17.23
C LYS A 70 12.56 1.93 17.12
N MET A 71 12.05 2.91 16.37
CA MET A 71 12.72 4.20 16.18
C MET A 71 12.84 5.01 17.48
N MET A 72 11.87 4.88 18.39
CA MET A 72 11.81 5.62 19.65
C MET A 72 12.26 4.79 20.86
N GLU A 73 12.78 3.58 20.64
CA GLU A 73 13.26 2.65 21.68
C GLU A 73 12.25 2.43 22.82
N ASN A 74 10.95 2.37 22.49
CA ASN A 74 9.89 2.20 23.48
C ASN A 74 8.82 1.25 22.98
N GLU A 75 8.88 0.01 23.45
CA GLU A 75 7.97 -1.07 23.04
C GLU A 75 6.55 -0.94 23.61
N ASN A 76 6.37 -0.15 24.68
CA ASN A 76 5.12 -0.03 25.42
C ASN A 76 4.16 1.00 24.82
N MET A 77 4.58 1.81 23.86
CA MET A 77 3.71 2.80 23.21
C MET A 77 2.53 2.14 22.51
N ALA A 78 1.32 2.59 22.78
CA ALA A 78 0.12 2.23 22.03
C ALA A 78 -0.08 3.17 20.84
N LEU A 79 -0.94 2.79 19.90
CA LEU A 79 -1.28 3.61 18.74
C LEU A 79 -1.79 5.00 19.15
N LYS A 80 -2.50 5.11 20.28
CA LYS A 80 -2.99 6.41 20.79
C LYS A 80 -1.84 7.38 21.11
N ASP A 81 -0.70 6.85 21.57
CA ASP A 81 0.41 7.67 22.06
C ASP A 81 1.14 8.30 20.88
N ILE A 82 1.29 7.57 19.78
CA ILE A 82 1.92 8.07 18.54
C ILE A 82 1.01 8.97 17.70
N LEU A 83 -0.29 9.02 18.01
CA LEU A 83 -1.26 9.93 17.36
C LEU A 83 -1.31 11.31 18.02
N HIS A 84 -0.26 11.68 18.75
CA HIS A 84 -0.07 13.01 19.31
C HIS A 84 0.72 13.89 18.33
N PRO A 85 0.37 15.18 18.12
CA PRO A 85 1.04 16.07 17.16
C PRO A 85 2.56 16.13 17.33
N LYS A 86 3.03 16.11 18.58
CA LYS A 86 4.45 16.09 18.95
C LYS A 86 5.24 14.94 18.27
N TYR A 87 4.59 13.80 18.02
CA TYR A 87 5.25 12.63 17.43
C TYR A 87 4.97 12.50 15.93
N PHE A 88 4.39 13.50 15.28
CA PHE A 88 4.05 13.41 13.86
C PHE A 88 5.28 13.17 12.98
N ASP A 89 6.41 13.79 13.29
CA ASP A 89 7.68 13.55 12.61
C ASP A 89 8.20 12.12 12.84
N ASN A 90 8.04 11.61 14.06
CA ASN A 90 8.33 10.22 14.42
C ASN A 90 7.38 9.23 13.74
N VAL A 91 6.26 9.67 13.17
CA VAL A 91 5.37 8.84 12.35
C VAL A 91 5.78 8.91 10.88
N ILE A 92 6.15 10.08 10.35
CA ILE A 92 6.52 10.25 8.94
C ILE A 92 7.77 9.44 8.57
N SER A 93 8.82 9.50 9.40
CA SER A 93 10.09 8.83 9.10
C SER A 93 9.93 7.30 8.96
N PRO A 94 9.28 6.59 9.91
CA PRO A 94 8.96 5.18 9.75
C PRO A 94 8.10 4.86 8.54
N VAL A 95 7.14 5.72 8.18
CA VAL A 95 6.31 5.51 6.99
C VAL A 95 7.16 5.52 5.72
N ARG A 96 8.10 6.45 5.61
CA ARG A 96 9.05 6.50 4.47
C ARG A 96 9.85 5.21 4.35
N ASN A 97 10.34 4.71 5.48
CA ASN A 97 11.14 3.50 5.53
C ASN A 97 10.32 2.26 5.15
N ILE A 98 9.14 2.07 5.76
CA ILE A 98 8.26 0.92 5.45
C ILE A 98 7.76 0.97 4.00
N ALA A 99 7.50 2.16 3.46
CA ALA A 99 7.09 2.33 2.07
C ALA A 99 8.23 2.14 1.05
N GLY A 100 9.48 2.06 1.52
CA GLY A 100 10.68 1.91 0.71
C GLY A 100 10.89 3.12 -0.20
N ILE A 101 11.11 4.30 0.40
CA ILE A 101 11.49 5.48 -0.36
C ILE A 101 12.88 5.28 -0.98
N ASP A 102 13.00 5.50 -2.28
CA ASP A 102 14.27 5.56 -2.99
C ASP A 102 14.76 7.01 -2.96
N ALA A 103 15.86 7.27 -2.25
CA ALA A 103 16.43 8.61 -2.11
C ALA A 103 16.93 9.18 -3.45
N PHE A 104 17.40 8.32 -4.36
CA PHE A 104 17.94 8.73 -5.66
C PHE A 104 16.81 9.07 -6.63
N LYS A 105 15.80 8.21 -6.69
CA LYS A 105 14.66 8.39 -7.61
C LYS A 105 13.55 9.26 -7.05
N LYS A 106 13.62 9.61 -5.76
CA LYS A 106 12.55 10.25 -5.00
C LYS A 106 11.20 9.60 -5.31
N SER A 107 11.11 8.27 -5.14
CA SER A 107 9.90 7.50 -5.42
C SER A 107 9.67 6.41 -4.38
N PHE A 108 8.44 5.96 -4.24
CA PHE A 108 8.07 4.90 -3.33
C PHE A 108 7.99 3.55 -4.04
N LYS A 109 8.57 2.54 -3.39
CA LYS A 109 8.39 1.14 -3.73
C LYS A 109 6.93 0.71 -3.56
N ALA A 110 6.33 1.06 -2.42
CA ALA A 110 4.94 0.77 -2.07
C ALA A 110 4.10 2.06 -1.87
N PRO A 111 3.79 2.82 -2.94
CA PRO A 111 3.06 4.08 -2.82
C PRO A 111 1.62 3.89 -2.31
N SER A 112 0.99 2.75 -2.62
CA SER A 112 -0.32 2.40 -2.08
C SER A 112 -0.30 2.33 -0.56
N LEU A 113 0.77 1.81 0.05
CA LEU A 113 0.91 1.71 1.50
C LEU A 113 0.88 3.10 2.17
N VAL A 114 1.57 4.08 1.58
CA VAL A 114 1.56 5.47 2.04
C VAL A 114 0.13 6.03 2.03
N MET A 115 -0.57 5.89 0.91
CA MET A 115 -1.97 6.33 0.80
C MET A 115 -2.87 5.60 1.83
N HIS A 116 -2.58 4.32 2.05
CA HIS A 116 -3.33 3.50 2.97
C HIS A 116 -3.16 3.91 4.43
N LEU A 117 -1.93 4.20 4.85
CA LEU A 117 -1.61 4.61 6.21
C LEU A 117 -2.21 5.98 6.51
N GLY A 118 -2.06 6.97 5.62
CA GLY A 118 -2.65 8.29 5.81
C GLY A 118 -4.17 8.25 5.97
N THR A 119 -4.85 7.48 5.11
CA THR A 119 -6.31 7.29 5.21
C THR A 119 -6.72 6.53 6.47
N SER A 120 -5.91 5.58 6.94
CA SER A 120 -6.19 4.80 8.16
C SER A 120 -5.99 5.65 9.40
N CYS A 121 -4.88 6.40 9.50
CA CYS A 121 -4.62 7.35 10.59
C CYS A 121 -5.72 8.41 10.67
N HIS A 122 -6.08 9.03 9.53
CA HIS A 122 -7.19 9.97 9.49
C HIS A 122 -8.50 9.35 10.01
N SER A 123 -8.83 8.12 9.58
CA SER A 123 -10.06 7.43 10.01
C SER A 123 -10.07 7.05 11.50
N VAL A 124 -8.90 6.78 12.09
CA VAL A 124 -8.75 6.50 13.53
C VAL A 124 -9.03 7.78 14.33
N VAL A 125 -8.42 8.88 13.89
CA VAL A 125 -8.48 10.20 14.51
C VAL A 125 -9.89 10.83 14.39
N GLU A 126 -10.54 10.70 13.24
CA GLU A 126 -11.91 11.20 12.97
C GLU A 126 -12.92 10.74 14.03
N ARG A 127 -12.74 9.54 14.59
CA ARG A 127 -13.69 8.92 15.53
C ARG A 127 -13.44 9.23 16.99
N LYS A 128 -12.32 9.88 17.31
CA LYS A 128 -11.89 10.16 18.68
C LYS A 128 -11.71 11.65 18.96
N GLN A 129 -12.67 12.46 18.50
CA GLN A 129 -12.69 13.94 18.53
C GLN A 129 -12.65 14.60 19.92
N TRP A 130 -12.34 13.85 20.98
CA TRP A 130 -12.47 14.26 22.38
C TRP A 130 -11.22 14.97 22.93
N LEU A 131 -10.10 14.98 22.21
CA LEU A 131 -8.84 15.59 22.64
C LEU A 131 -8.36 16.59 21.60
N GLU A 132 -7.92 17.76 22.05
CA GLU A 132 -7.43 18.83 21.18
C GLU A 132 -6.18 18.40 20.39
N ASP A 133 -5.30 17.61 21.01
CA ASP A 133 -4.13 17.03 20.35
C ASP A 133 -4.51 16.11 19.18
N VAL A 134 -5.59 15.34 19.32
CA VAL A 134 -6.08 14.46 18.25
C VAL A 134 -6.62 15.30 17.08
N LYS A 135 -7.25 16.45 17.34
CA LYS A 135 -7.67 17.38 16.27
C LYS A 135 -6.46 18.01 15.58
N ASN A 136 -5.43 18.38 16.33
CA ASN A 136 -4.20 18.95 15.76
C ASN A 136 -3.46 17.92 14.91
N PHE A 137 -3.37 16.66 15.36
CA PHE A 137 -2.80 15.57 14.58
C PHE A 137 -3.61 15.33 13.30
N ARG A 138 -4.93 15.44 13.35
CA ARG A 138 -5.80 15.37 12.17
C ARG A 138 -5.40 16.40 11.11
N LYS A 139 -5.24 17.66 11.52
CA LYS A 139 -4.85 18.75 10.61
C LYS A 139 -3.48 18.47 9.98
N LEU A 140 -2.54 17.92 10.75
CA LEU A 140 -1.24 17.49 10.22
C LEU A 140 -1.38 16.37 9.18
N VAL A 141 -2.26 15.39 9.41
CA VAL A 141 -2.55 14.34 8.41
C VAL A 141 -3.28 14.90 7.18
N GLU A 142 -4.12 15.91 7.32
CA GLU A 142 -4.83 16.52 6.17
C GLU A 142 -3.92 17.41 5.32
N CYS A 143 -3.01 18.18 5.94
CA CYS A 143 -2.16 19.11 5.21
C CYS A 143 -0.77 18.53 4.95
N ARG A 144 -0.04 18.20 6.00
CA ARG A 144 1.39 17.90 5.94
C ARG A 144 1.69 16.51 5.37
N TRP A 145 0.89 15.51 5.72
CA TRP A 145 1.00 14.18 5.10
C TRP A 145 0.79 14.24 3.58
N ASN A 146 -0.15 15.07 3.12
CA ASN A 146 -0.42 15.21 1.70
C ASN A 146 0.77 15.82 0.95
N ILE A 147 1.39 16.84 1.54
CA ILE A 147 2.57 17.50 0.96
C ILE A 147 3.77 16.55 0.97
N GLU A 148 4.08 15.94 2.11
CA GLU A 148 5.34 15.21 2.30
C GLU A 148 5.35 13.80 1.74
N LEU A 149 4.19 13.16 1.61
CA LEU A 149 4.09 11.73 1.31
C LEU A 149 3.06 11.43 0.23
N ALA A 150 1.82 11.90 0.39
CA ALA A 150 0.73 11.48 -0.48
C ALA A 150 0.84 12.01 -1.91
N SER A 151 1.35 13.23 -2.10
CA SER A 151 1.58 13.84 -3.41
C SER A 151 2.50 12.96 -4.27
N LEU A 152 3.65 12.60 -3.71
CA LEU A 152 4.64 11.75 -4.36
C LEU A 152 4.12 10.32 -4.56
N ALA A 153 3.52 9.72 -3.52
CA ALA A 153 2.93 8.40 -3.64
C ALA A 153 1.81 8.35 -4.70
N ASN A 154 1.01 9.40 -4.83
CA ASN A 154 -0.02 9.47 -5.86
C ASN A 154 0.60 9.57 -7.25
N LYS A 155 1.65 10.38 -7.43
CA LYS A 155 2.41 10.45 -8.70
C LYS A 155 2.90 9.06 -9.12
N ASP A 156 3.61 8.35 -8.25
CA ASP A 156 4.13 7.00 -8.52
C ASP A 156 3.01 6.02 -8.87
N LEU A 157 1.85 6.16 -8.20
CA LEU A 157 0.70 5.31 -8.41
C LEU A 157 0.01 5.59 -9.75
N GLN A 158 -0.04 6.85 -10.21
CA GLN A 158 -0.53 7.18 -11.54
C GLN A 158 0.42 6.69 -12.63
N GLU A 159 1.75 6.82 -12.44
CA GLU A 159 2.73 6.28 -13.39
C GLU A 159 2.60 4.76 -13.53
N LYS A 160 2.52 4.01 -12.42
CA LYS A 160 2.30 2.56 -12.42
C LYS A 160 0.97 2.18 -13.10
N ARG A 161 -0.08 2.98 -12.94
CA ARG A 161 -1.37 2.78 -13.63
C ARG A 161 -1.25 3.04 -15.12
N GLY A 162 -0.54 4.08 -15.53
CA GLY A 162 -0.28 4.41 -16.93
C GLY A 162 0.42 3.26 -17.65
N ILE A 163 1.51 2.74 -17.08
CA ILE A 163 2.26 1.59 -17.63
C ILE A 163 1.35 0.35 -17.76
N LYS A 164 0.48 0.11 -16.77
CA LYS A 164 -0.45 -1.03 -16.83
C LYS A 164 -1.47 -0.87 -17.97
N LYS A 165 -2.09 0.31 -18.11
CA LYS A 165 -3.02 0.61 -19.20
C LYS A 165 -2.36 0.46 -20.56
N PHE A 166 -1.18 1.08 -20.72
CA PHE A 166 -0.38 0.96 -21.93
C PHE A 166 -0.14 -0.51 -22.29
N ARG A 167 0.30 -1.34 -21.33
CA ARG A 167 0.49 -2.78 -21.56
C ARG A 167 -0.80 -3.50 -21.99
N GLU A 168 -1.93 -3.17 -21.36
CA GLU A 168 -3.23 -3.77 -21.71
C GLU A 168 -3.66 -3.40 -23.13
N GLU A 169 -3.51 -2.13 -23.50
CA GLU A 169 -3.80 -1.63 -24.86
C GLU A 169 -2.87 -2.26 -25.90
N THR A 170 -1.55 -2.33 -25.63
CA THR A 170 -0.59 -2.98 -26.53
C THR A 170 -0.89 -4.47 -26.72
N LEU A 171 -1.32 -5.17 -25.65
CA LEU A 171 -1.74 -6.58 -25.75
C LEU A 171 -3.00 -6.74 -26.59
N ASN A 172 -3.96 -5.83 -26.47
CA ASN A 172 -5.18 -5.88 -27.28
C ASN A 172 -4.84 -5.71 -28.76
N VAL A 173 -4.01 -4.73 -29.13
CA VAL A 173 -3.56 -4.53 -30.51
C VAL A 173 -2.78 -5.75 -31.03
N ALA A 174 -1.90 -6.32 -30.22
CA ALA A 174 -1.16 -7.53 -30.58
C ALA A 174 -2.10 -8.73 -30.82
N ASN A 175 -3.12 -8.91 -29.99
CA ASN A 175 -4.09 -9.99 -30.13
C ASN A 175 -4.98 -9.80 -31.36
N THR A 176 -5.48 -8.58 -31.62
CA THR A 176 -6.23 -8.27 -32.85
C THR A 176 -5.39 -8.52 -34.09
N SER A 177 -4.12 -8.09 -34.08
CA SER A 177 -3.20 -8.33 -35.20
C SER A 177 -2.97 -9.83 -35.41
N LYS A 178 -2.79 -10.59 -34.32
CA LYS A 178 -2.67 -12.06 -34.35
C LYS A 178 -3.92 -12.74 -34.91
N GLU A 179 -5.12 -12.28 -34.57
CA GLU A 179 -6.37 -12.80 -35.13
C GLU A 179 -6.50 -12.53 -36.63
N LEU A 180 -6.07 -11.35 -37.10
CA LEU A 180 -6.05 -11.03 -38.53
C LEU A 180 -5.11 -11.96 -39.31
N PHE A 181 -3.95 -12.30 -38.75
CA PHE A 181 -3.03 -13.29 -39.33
C PHE A 181 -3.66 -14.69 -39.41
N PHE A 182 -4.35 -15.16 -38.37
CA PHE A 182 -5.01 -16.48 -38.44
C PHE A 182 -6.15 -16.53 -39.45
N ASN A 183 -6.81 -15.39 -39.68
CA ASN A 183 -7.90 -15.28 -40.64
C ASN A 183 -7.42 -14.98 -42.07
N ASN A 184 -6.10 -14.90 -42.32
CA ASN A 184 -5.49 -14.49 -43.59
C ASN A 184 -6.02 -13.15 -44.13
N ASN A 185 -6.43 -12.25 -43.22
CA ASN A 185 -6.92 -10.90 -43.52
C ASN A 185 -5.89 -9.84 -43.10
N ASP A 186 -4.63 -10.23 -42.98
CA ASP A 186 -3.53 -9.37 -42.59
C ASP A 186 -3.00 -8.54 -43.77
N ASN A 187 -2.27 -7.49 -43.43
CA ASN A 187 -1.56 -6.66 -44.39
C ASN A 187 -0.21 -6.21 -43.80
N GLY A 188 0.58 -5.47 -44.58
CA GLY A 188 1.87 -4.95 -44.12
C GLY A 188 1.78 -4.07 -42.86
N SER A 189 0.64 -3.39 -42.64
CA SER A 189 0.40 -2.64 -41.40
C SER A 189 0.21 -3.57 -40.21
N THR A 190 -0.56 -4.65 -40.37
CA THR A 190 -0.78 -5.66 -39.32
C THR A 190 0.53 -6.27 -38.84
N TYR A 191 1.46 -6.57 -39.76
CA TYR A 191 2.80 -7.05 -39.41
C TYR A 191 3.61 -6.00 -38.64
N LYS A 192 3.61 -4.74 -39.12
CA LYS A 192 4.31 -3.63 -38.46
C LYS A 192 3.78 -3.39 -37.05
N ASP A 193 2.46 -3.38 -36.87
CA ASP A 193 1.80 -3.19 -35.59
C ASP A 193 2.15 -4.32 -34.61
N LEU A 194 2.19 -5.57 -35.09
CA LEU A 194 2.59 -6.71 -34.27
C LEU A 194 4.05 -6.59 -33.80
N VAL A 195 4.99 -6.27 -34.70
CA VAL A 195 6.41 -6.08 -34.34
C VAL A 195 6.57 -4.95 -33.34
N GLN A 196 5.89 -3.82 -33.56
CA GLN A 196 5.95 -2.66 -32.67
C GLN A 196 5.33 -2.96 -31.29
N CYS A 197 4.25 -3.73 -31.25
CA CYS A 197 3.65 -4.20 -30.00
C CYS A 197 4.60 -5.14 -29.24
N VAL A 198 5.21 -6.12 -29.92
CA VAL A 198 6.18 -7.05 -29.30
C VAL A 198 7.35 -6.28 -28.72
N LEU A 199 7.95 -5.36 -29.49
CA LEU A 199 9.05 -4.51 -29.00
C LEU A 199 8.62 -3.71 -27.77
N SER A 200 7.45 -3.07 -27.81
CA SER A 200 6.92 -2.27 -26.71
C SER A 200 6.69 -3.12 -25.45
N LEU A 201 6.15 -4.33 -25.60
CA LEU A 201 5.93 -5.26 -24.48
C LEU A 201 7.25 -5.76 -23.89
N VAL A 202 8.27 -6.02 -24.72
CA VAL A 202 9.62 -6.40 -24.27
C VAL A 202 10.27 -5.27 -23.48
N ILE A 203 10.16 -4.02 -23.95
CA ILE A 203 10.67 -2.85 -23.22
C ILE A 203 9.99 -2.72 -21.85
N VAL A 204 8.65 -2.82 -21.81
CA VAL A 204 7.89 -2.77 -20.54
C VAL A 204 8.27 -3.93 -19.61
N PHE A 205 8.48 -5.13 -20.16
CA PHE A 205 8.91 -6.30 -19.39
C PHE A 205 10.31 -6.13 -18.79
N ASN A 206 11.27 -5.64 -19.59
CA ASN A 206 12.63 -5.40 -19.14
C ASN A 206 12.70 -4.29 -18.08
N ARG A 207 11.89 -3.24 -18.22
CA ARG A 207 11.75 -2.20 -17.19
C ARG A 207 11.32 -2.79 -15.84
N ARG A 208 10.36 -3.72 -15.82
CA ARG A 208 9.96 -4.44 -14.59
C ARG A 208 11.05 -5.34 -14.03
N ARG A 209 11.83 -6.03 -14.87
CA ARG A 209 12.92 -6.89 -14.40
C ARG A 209 14.03 -6.09 -13.74
N ILE A 210 14.39 -4.92 -14.25
CA ILE A 210 15.37 -4.04 -13.60
C ILE A 210 14.85 -3.56 -12.24
N GLU A 211 13.56 -3.24 -12.13
CA GLU A 211 12.93 -2.90 -10.85
C GLU A 211 12.96 -4.08 -9.84
N MET A 212 12.76 -5.32 -10.30
CA MET A 212 12.87 -6.53 -9.47
C MET A 212 14.31 -6.89 -9.11
N PHE A 213 15.26 -6.77 -10.04
CA PHE A 213 16.67 -7.06 -9.77
C PHE A 213 17.25 -6.11 -8.71
N ASN A 214 16.91 -4.82 -8.81
CA ASN A 214 17.22 -3.85 -7.77
C ASN A 214 16.51 -4.14 -6.43
N PHE A 215 15.36 -4.82 -6.46
CA PHE A 215 14.65 -5.24 -5.24
C PHE A 215 15.38 -6.37 -4.52
N ASP A 216 15.81 -7.39 -5.27
CA ASP A 216 16.48 -8.57 -4.72
C ASP A 216 17.88 -8.20 -4.21
N SER A 217 18.62 -7.35 -4.93
CA SER A 217 19.93 -6.86 -4.47
C SER A 217 19.85 -6.05 -3.17
N LEU A 218 18.81 -5.22 -3.01
CA LEU A 218 18.55 -4.49 -1.77
C LEU A 218 18.21 -5.42 -0.61
N LEU A 219 17.43 -6.49 -0.83
CA LEU A 219 17.12 -7.49 0.21
C LEU A 219 18.38 -8.25 0.64
N THR A 220 19.20 -8.70 -0.31
CA THR A 220 20.44 -9.41 0.00
C THR A 220 21.46 -8.54 0.75
N ASN A 221 21.46 -7.22 0.53
CA ASN A 221 22.33 -6.30 1.27
C ASN A 221 21.79 -6.00 2.67
N THR A 222 20.47 -6.01 2.88
CA THR A 222 19.89 -5.89 4.23
C THR A 222 20.08 -7.13 5.10
N GLU A 223 20.12 -8.33 4.50
CA GLU A 223 20.36 -9.59 5.23
C GLU A 223 21.84 -9.79 5.61
N LYS A 224 22.78 -9.26 4.81
CA LYS A 224 24.21 -9.29 5.14
C LYS A 224 24.56 -8.37 6.32
N ASN A 225 23.95 -7.19 6.41
CA ASN A 225 24.17 -6.26 7.51
C ASN A 225 23.54 -6.69 8.85
N THR A 226 22.71 -7.73 8.88
CA THR A 226 22.16 -8.31 10.13
C THR A 226 22.94 -9.49 10.66
N ASN A 227 23.91 -10.01 9.90
CA ASN A 227 24.76 -11.15 10.30
C ASN A 227 26.18 -10.74 10.70
N GLU A 228 26.46 -9.43 10.74
CA GLU A 228 27.71 -8.84 11.24
C GLU A 228 27.42 -7.89 12.42
N VAL A 229 26.75 -8.38 13.46
CA VAL A 229 26.78 -7.82 14.84
C VAL A 229 26.61 -8.95 15.85
#